data_AF-A0A9C5ZFF7-F1
#
_entry.id   AF-A0A9C5ZFF7-F1
#
_cell.length_a   1.000
_cell.length_b   1.000
_cell.length_c   1.000
_cell.angle_alpha   90.00
_cell.angle_beta   90.00
_cell.angle_gamma   90.00
#
_symmetry.space_group_name_H-M   'P 1'
#
loop_
_entity.id
_entity.type
_entity.pdbx_description
1 polymer ?
#
loop_
_entity_poly.entity_id
_entity_poly.type
_entity_poly.pdbx_seq_one_letter_code
_entity_poly.pdbx_strand_id
1 'polypeptide(L)'
;MVYRRSIAIGVLFLVLSGLLSALIFRLSLGDKYVSMAAFIDRRVGGSFFKDQMTKSHAPNFTFLFCHHRNLNDNLITYIHPKAFYGLHNIRDIRLVGNPLKYLSSHTFLSNQYLEALSLGYTPLQIHSSLLRHLNVSYLNLTGIPFGSIDFESINVMTNLKYIIYDRFYYCSMTPYVRMCRPISDGLSTFHDLLSKPVLRYSVWIMAFITITGNIMVLWGRFTYRDENVAVAMVIRNLAFADLLMGFYLLTIGILDYSYRDEYHRVALDWITSWQCVAVGILAVSSSEVSLLILAFMSLERFLLIADPFRSHHRISSKTILITLIIIWIMGIVLAVAPVILWQSSTKYYGTYSGICFPLHIQEPYPLGWQYSAFLFLGINLSLLLIITLLYIALLVSIWRTRKATPLALLEYELAVKFFFIVLADILCWAPIIAMKIWVFFNYNISNDIYAWLVVFVLPLNSAINPLLYTFTTPKYRNQILSHNWKNIISRRREKSSRDTNTATGSSNLGSVQKFT
;
A
#
# COMPACT_ATOMS: atom_id res chain seq x y z
N MET A 1 -26.61 23.71 20.03
CA MET A 1 -26.01 23.99 18.70
C MET A 1 -24.48 23.81 18.69
N VAL A 2 -23.75 24.26 19.73
CA VAL A 2 -22.29 24.04 19.89
C VAL A 2 -21.93 22.60 20.26
N TYR A 3 -22.72 21.97 21.15
CA TYR A 3 -22.45 20.63 21.70
C TYR A 3 -22.40 19.49 20.65
N ARG A 4 -23.27 19.51 19.62
CA ARG A 4 -23.28 18.48 18.54
C ARG A 4 -22.18 18.67 17.49
N ARG A 5 -21.78 19.91 17.23
CA ARG A 5 -20.65 20.24 16.34
C ARG A 5 -19.34 19.72 16.91
N SER A 6 -19.18 19.82 18.23
CA SER A 6 -18.01 19.30 18.96
C SER A 6 -18.01 17.79 19.15
N ILE A 7 -19.17 17.09 19.16
CA ILE A 7 -19.21 15.63 19.40
C ILE A 7 -18.96 14.83 18.12
N ALA A 8 -19.56 15.16 16.98
CA ALA A 8 -19.32 14.37 15.75
C ALA A 8 -17.89 14.56 15.22
N ILE A 9 -17.44 15.83 15.20
CA ILE A 9 -16.05 16.17 14.87
C ILE A 9 -15.13 15.65 15.96
N GLY A 10 -15.49 15.85 17.24
CA GLY A 10 -14.66 15.43 18.38
C GLY A 10 -14.57 13.94 18.60
N VAL A 11 -15.53 13.10 18.22
CA VAL A 11 -15.40 11.63 18.33
C VAL A 11 -14.47 11.10 17.24
N LEU A 12 -14.65 11.55 15.98
CA LEU A 12 -13.72 11.20 14.91
C LEU A 12 -12.32 11.76 15.22
N PHE A 13 -12.23 13.00 15.73
CA PHE A 13 -10.97 13.60 16.19
C PHE A 13 -10.39 12.92 17.41
N LEU A 14 -11.16 12.54 18.44
CA LEU A 14 -10.63 11.95 19.67
C LEU A 14 -10.12 10.54 19.42
N VAL A 15 -10.77 9.79 18.51
CA VAL A 15 -10.28 8.50 18.06
C VAL A 15 -9.00 8.68 17.24
N LEU A 16 -9.01 9.58 16.26
CA LEU A 16 -7.83 9.82 15.40
C LEU A 16 -6.68 10.47 16.19
N SER A 17 -6.94 11.43 17.06
CA SER A 17 -5.96 12.13 17.89
C SER A 17 -5.49 11.27 19.05
N GLY A 18 -6.34 10.40 19.61
CA GLY A 18 -5.95 9.42 20.62
C GLY A 18 -5.01 8.37 20.03
N LEU A 19 -5.30 7.88 18.83
CA LEU A 19 -4.44 6.96 18.08
C LEU A 19 -3.15 7.64 17.61
N LEU A 20 -3.23 8.86 17.06
CA LEU A 20 -2.08 9.65 16.61
C LEU A 20 -1.18 10.05 17.79
N SER A 21 -1.75 10.44 18.93
CA SER A 21 -0.98 10.77 20.14
C SER A 21 -0.36 9.54 20.78
N ALA A 22 -1.07 8.41 20.83
CA ALA A 22 -0.52 7.14 21.31
C ALA A 22 0.62 6.63 20.41
N LEU A 23 0.54 6.89 19.10
CA LEU A 23 1.61 6.60 18.16
C LEU A 23 2.78 7.57 18.30
N ILE A 24 2.55 8.88 18.32
CA ILE A 24 3.63 9.87 18.52
C ILE A 24 4.34 9.59 19.84
N PHE A 25 3.60 9.22 20.89
CA PHE A 25 4.16 8.78 22.17
C PHE A 25 4.97 7.48 22.02
N ARG A 26 4.47 6.46 21.31
CA ARG A 26 5.23 5.21 21.06
C ARG A 26 6.43 5.37 20.12
N LEU A 27 6.35 6.21 19.09
CA LEU A 27 7.42 6.51 18.14
C LEU A 27 8.49 7.38 18.81
N SER A 28 8.10 8.33 19.68
CA SER A 28 9.01 9.08 20.54
C SER A 28 9.68 8.18 21.60
N LEU A 29 8.98 7.15 22.06
CA LEU A 29 9.55 6.08 22.90
C LEU A 29 10.24 4.96 22.11
N GLY A 30 10.31 5.07 20.77
CA GLY A 30 10.66 4.01 19.82
C GLY A 30 12.10 3.49 19.94
N ASP A 31 12.99 4.21 20.59
CA ASP A 31 14.37 3.75 20.85
C ASP A 31 14.48 2.84 22.09
N LYS A 32 13.42 2.68 22.90
CA LYS A 32 13.48 1.88 24.15
C LYS A 32 12.72 0.56 24.13
N TYR A 33 11.83 0.32 23.16
CA TYR A 33 10.93 -0.86 23.17
C TYR A 33 11.21 -1.93 22.10
N VAL A 34 12.23 -1.74 21.25
CA VAL A 34 12.70 -2.78 20.31
C VAL A 34 13.18 -4.05 21.07
N SER A 35 13.43 -3.96 22.37
CA SER A 35 13.87 -5.07 23.21
C SER A 35 12.78 -6.09 23.59
N MET A 36 11.48 -5.83 23.39
CA MET A 36 10.41 -6.71 23.89
C MET A 36 9.97 -7.78 22.87
N ALA A 37 10.02 -7.49 21.57
CA ALA A 37 9.74 -8.49 20.52
C ALA A 37 10.83 -9.56 20.42
N ALA A 38 12.07 -9.21 20.79
CA ALA A 38 13.18 -10.16 20.96
C ALA A 38 13.02 -11.13 22.14
N PHE A 39 11.95 -11.00 22.95
CA PHE A 39 11.72 -11.84 24.13
C PHE A 39 10.72 -12.98 23.88
N ILE A 40 9.98 -12.97 22.77
CA ILE A 40 8.95 -14.00 22.48
C ILE A 40 9.49 -15.14 21.61
N ASP A 41 10.61 -14.95 20.89
CA ASP A 41 11.25 -16.00 20.09
C ASP A 41 12.23 -16.90 20.88
N ARG A 42 11.99 -17.06 22.19
CA ARG A 42 12.75 -17.96 23.07
C ARG A 42 11.84 -18.97 23.72
N ARG A 43 11.22 -19.84 22.93
CA ARG A 43 10.76 -21.14 23.40
C ARG A 43 10.53 -22.05 22.21
N VAL A 44 11.56 -22.77 21.79
CA VAL A 44 11.57 -24.22 21.48
C VAL A 44 12.98 -24.59 20.99
N GLY A 45 13.63 -25.52 21.70
CA GLY A 45 14.74 -26.34 21.18
C GLY A 45 16.15 -25.79 21.41
N GLY A 46 16.92 -26.41 22.32
CA GLY A 46 18.38 -26.26 22.36
C GLY A 46 19.03 -26.08 23.73
N SER A 47 18.48 -26.65 24.80
CA SER A 47 19.14 -26.70 26.10
C SER A 47 20.21 -27.80 26.13
N PHE A 48 21.41 -27.55 25.58
CA PHE A 48 22.63 -28.26 26.06
C PHE A 48 24.00 -27.65 25.65
N PHE A 49 24.11 -26.40 25.20
CA PHE A 49 25.42 -25.81 24.84
C PHE A 49 25.62 -24.37 25.35
N LYS A 50 24.94 -24.01 26.45
CA LYS A 50 24.86 -22.60 26.90
C LYS A 50 25.95 -22.15 27.89
N ASP A 51 26.81 -23.05 28.38
CA ASP A 51 27.69 -22.72 29.52
C ASP A 51 29.21 -22.75 29.26
N GLN A 52 29.70 -22.89 28.01
CA GLN A 52 31.15 -23.00 27.78
C GLN A 52 31.81 -21.96 26.85
N MET A 53 31.12 -20.94 26.35
CA MET A 53 31.74 -19.93 25.47
C MET A 53 31.81 -18.49 26.01
N THR A 54 31.42 -18.24 27.27
CA THR A 54 31.46 -16.89 27.86
C THR A 54 32.53 -16.64 28.91
N LYS A 55 33.29 -17.66 29.34
CA LYS A 55 34.43 -17.47 30.24
C LYS A 55 35.52 -18.54 30.03
N SER A 56 36.47 -18.28 29.14
CA SER A 56 37.87 -18.63 29.42
C SER A 56 38.81 -17.98 28.41
N HIS A 57 39.76 -17.21 28.92
CA HIS A 57 41.06 -17.06 28.28
C HIS A 57 41.75 -18.43 28.31
N ALA A 58 41.80 -19.14 27.19
CA ALA A 58 42.73 -20.24 27.01
C ALA A 58 43.06 -20.41 25.52
N PRO A 59 44.34 -20.42 25.12
CA PRO A 59 44.77 -20.77 23.78
C PRO A 59 44.73 -22.30 23.64
N ASN A 60 44.41 -22.80 22.45
CA ASN A 60 44.31 -24.22 22.09
C ASN A 60 43.02 -24.92 22.52
N PHE A 61 42.05 -24.95 21.61
CA PHE A 61 41.10 -26.06 21.54
C PHE A 61 41.25 -26.78 20.20
N THR A 62 41.73 -28.01 20.29
CA THR A 62 41.79 -29.01 19.23
C THR A 62 40.35 -29.43 18.90
N PHE A 63 39.79 -28.95 17.79
CA PHE A 63 38.43 -29.32 17.39
C PHE A 63 38.46 -30.50 16.41
N LEU A 64 37.91 -31.64 16.86
CA LEU A 64 37.71 -32.85 16.07
C LEU A 64 36.79 -32.61 14.84
N PHE A 65 37.13 -33.35 13.79
CA PHE A 65 36.46 -33.59 12.52
C PHE A 65 34.91 -33.47 12.53
N CYS A 66 34.36 -32.52 11.76
CA CYS A 66 33.03 -32.66 11.14
C CYS A 66 32.84 -31.64 10.00
N HIS A 67 32.33 -32.08 8.85
CA HIS A 67 32.39 -31.38 7.57
C HIS A 67 31.44 -30.16 7.40
N HIS A 68 30.55 -29.89 8.37
CA HIS A 68 29.61 -28.76 8.36
C HIS A 68 29.51 -28.10 9.76
N ARG A 69 29.86 -26.81 9.91
CA ARG A 69 29.59 -26.03 11.13
C ARG A 69 28.48 -25.01 10.87
N ASN A 70 27.32 -25.25 11.46
CA ASN A 70 26.23 -24.26 11.53
C ASN A 70 26.35 -23.47 12.84
N LEU A 71 26.64 -22.17 12.77
CA LEU A 71 26.76 -21.26 13.91
C LEU A 71 25.63 -20.21 13.90
N ASN A 72 24.54 -20.47 13.19
CA ASN A 72 23.43 -19.52 13.04
C ASN A 72 22.74 -19.17 14.37
N ASP A 73 22.13 -17.99 14.41
CA ASP A 73 21.22 -17.51 15.45
C ASP A 73 21.79 -17.58 16.87
N ASN A 74 23.10 -17.37 16.98
CA ASN A 74 23.81 -17.22 18.25
C ASN A 74 24.04 -15.74 18.59
N LEU A 75 24.56 -15.47 19.79
CA LEU A 75 24.90 -14.11 20.24
C LEU A 75 26.37 -13.77 19.95
N ILE A 76 26.95 -14.29 18.86
CA ILE A 76 28.36 -14.08 18.55
C ILE A 76 28.53 -12.64 18.05
N THR A 77 29.24 -11.82 18.83
CA THR A 77 29.52 -10.42 18.51
C THR A 77 30.90 -10.22 17.92
N TYR A 78 31.83 -11.14 18.19
CA TYR A 78 33.22 -11.09 17.77
C TYR A 78 33.74 -12.49 17.46
N ILE A 79 34.48 -12.61 16.35
CA ILE A 79 35.21 -13.81 15.97
C ILE A 79 36.68 -13.45 15.93
N HIS A 80 37.50 -14.19 16.68
CA HIS A 80 38.93 -13.97 16.70
C HIS A 80 39.54 -14.26 15.32
N PRO A 81 40.51 -13.46 14.81
CA PRO A 81 41.09 -13.64 13.47
C PRO A 81 41.74 -15.00 13.20
N LYS A 82 42.12 -15.74 14.26
CA LYS A 82 42.69 -17.09 14.16
C LYS A 82 41.69 -18.20 14.53
N ALA A 83 40.40 -17.89 14.67
CA ALA A 83 39.39 -18.85 15.14
C ALA A 83 39.25 -20.08 14.24
N PHE A 84 39.50 -19.94 12.93
CA PHE A 84 39.46 -21.04 11.96
C PHE A 84 40.85 -21.51 11.51
N TYR A 85 41.90 -21.09 12.22
CA TYR A 85 43.28 -21.48 11.93
C TYR A 85 43.48 -22.99 12.13
N GLY A 86 44.09 -23.65 11.15
CA GLY A 86 44.31 -25.11 11.16
C GLY A 86 43.12 -25.96 10.73
N LEU A 87 41.95 -25.36 10.50
CA LEU A 87 40.74 -26.07 10.03
C LEU A 87 40.69 -26.14 8.50
N HIS A 88 41.65 -26.85 7.92
CA HIS A 88 41.83 -26.88 6.46
C HIS A 88 40.64 -27.50 5.71
N ASN A 89 39.99 -28.52 6.27
CA ASN A 89 38.91 -29.27 5.58
C ASN A 89 37.51 -28.63 5.63
N ILE A 90 37.37 -27.40 6.14
CA ILE A 90 36.07 -26.73 6.19
C ILE A 90 35.66 -26.25 4.80
N ARG A 91 34.45 -26.63 4.38
CA ARG A 91 33.85 -26.23 3.08
C ARG A 91 32.67 -25.27 3.20
N ASP A 92 31.95 -25.27 4.32
CA ASP A 92 30.76 -24.44 4.54
C ASP A 92 30.81 -23.81 5.93
N ILE A 93 30.71 -22.47 5.97
CA ILE A 93 30.62 -21.67 7.19
C ILE A 93 29.34 -20.84 7.15
N ARG A 94 28.49 -21.00 8.17
CA ARG A 94 27.26 -20.23 8.33
C ARG A 94 27.25 -19.48 9.65
N LEU A 95 27.12 -18.15 9.57
CA LEU A 95 27.12 -17.20 10.68
C LEU A 95 25.83 -16.36 10.71
N VAL A 96 24.75 -16.88 10.13
CA VAL A 96 23.51 -16.13 9.92
C VAL A 96 22.89 -15.70 11.25
N GLY A 97 22.30 -14.50 11.33
CA GLY A 97 21.55 -14.05 12.51
C GLY A 97 22.40 -13.72 13.75
N ASN A 98 23.73 -13.67 13.61
CA ASN A 98 24.62 -13.25 14.69
C ASN A 98 24.81 -11.72 14.68
N PRO A 99 24.87 -11.06 15.85
CA PRO A 99 25.13 -9.62 15.96
C PRO A 99 26.61 -9.25 15.74
N LEU A 100 27.23 -9.82 14.71
CA LEU A 100 28.62 -9.57 14.31
C LEU A 100 28.76 -8.16 13.76
N LYS A 101 29.62 -7.35 14.38
CA LYS A 101 29.89 -5.97 13.93
C LYS A 101 31.15 -5.85 13.06
N TYR A 102 32.08 -6.77 13.26
CA TYR A 102 33.36 -6.76 12.56
C TYR A 102 33.83 -8.20 12.31
N LEU A 103 34.37 -8.43 11.11
CA LEU A 103 35.00 -9.67 10.73
C LEU A 103 36.37 -9.36 10.12
N SER A 104 37.43 -9.83 10.75
CA SER A 104 38.80 -9.60 10.27
C SER A 104 39.04 -10.28 8.93
N SER A 105 39.84 -9.65 8.06
CA SER A 105 40.29 -10.23 6.79
C SER A 105 41.13 -11.50 6.97
N HIS A 106 41.70 -11.71 8.16
CA HIS A 106 42.52 -12.89 8.46
C HIS A 106 41.71 -14.09 8.92
N THR A 107 40.42 -13.90 9.24
CA THR A 107 39.54 -14.92 9.82
C THR A 107 39.47 -16.21 8.98
N PHE A 108 39.49 -16.08 7.64
CA PHE A 108 39.35 -17.21 6.72
C PHE A 108 40.62 -17.50 5.90
N LEU A 109 41.74 -16.86 6.23
CA LEU A 109 42.96 -16.89 5.42
C LEU A 109 43.55 -18.31 5.26
N SER A 110 43.38 -19.16 6.27
CA SER A 110 43.90 -20.55 6.28
C SER A 110 42.94 -21.58 5.67
N ASN A 111 41.71 -21.19 5.30
CA ASN A 111 40.65 -22.11 4.87
C ASN A 111 40.59 -22.20 3.33
N GLN A 112 41.61 -22.82 2.73
CA GLN A 112 41.79 -22.90 1.28
C GLN A 112 40.69 -23.68 0.55
N TYR A 113 39.95 -24.55 1.25
CA TYR A 113 38.87 -25.38 0.70
C TYR A 113 37.46 -24.84 1.00
N LEU A 114 37.35 -23.59 1.50
CA LEU A 114 36.07 -22.99 1.81
C LEU A 114 35.28 -22.71 0.52
N GLU A 115 34.15 -23.38 0.34
CA GLU A 115 33.29 -23.27 -0.86
C GLU A 115 32.07 -22.38 -0.63
N ALA A 116 31.55 -22.32 0.60
CA ALA A 116 30.32 -21.61 0.94
C ALA A 116 30.49 -20.78 2.22
N LEU A 117 30.07 -19.51 2.14
CA LEU A 117 30.04 -18.59 3.27
C LEU A 117 28.66 -17.91 3.38
N SER A 118 28.06 -17.96 4.57
CA SER A 118 26.77 -17.34 4.83
C SER A 118 26.86 -16.35 5.98
N LEU A 119 26.65 -15.07 5.67
CA LEU A 119 26.71 -13.92 6.59
C LEU A 119 25.36 -13.21 6.74
N GLY A 120 24.26 -13.87 6.35
CA GLY A 120 22.94 -13.23 6.32
C GLY A 120 22.47 -12.72 7.69
N TYR A 121 21.67 -11.65 7.70
CA TYR A 121 21.13 -10.99 8.90
C TYR A 121 22.20 -10.64 9.94
N THR A 122 23.41 -10.31 9.49
CA THR A 122 24.47 -9.77 10.36
C THR A 122 24.64 -8.28 10.09
N PRO A 123 24.82 -7.44 11.13
CA PRO A 123 25.06 -5.99 10.96
C PRO A 123 26.51 -5.70 10.55
N LEU A 124 27.06 -6.49 9.60
CA LEU A 124 28.42 -6.37 9.10
C LEU A 124 28.50 -5.37 7.94
N GLN A 125 29.61 -4.65 7.89
CA GLN A 125 30.05 -3.96 6.67
C GLN A 125 31.01 -4.87 5.90
N ILE A 126 30.61 -5.27 4.70
CA ILE A 126 31.37 -6.15 3.82
C ILE A 126 32.40 -5.30 3.07
N HIS A 127 33.58 -5.15 3.68
CA HIS A 127 34.69 -4.40 3.11
C HIS A 127 35.51 -5.24 2.12
N SER A 128 36.17 -4.55 1.19
CA SER A 128 37.17 -5.13 0.27
C SER A 128 38.23 -6.00 0.95
N SER A 129 38.65 -5.62 2.16
CA SER A 129 39.69 -6.33 2.93
C SER A 129 39.29 -7.77 3.28
N LEU A 130 38.01 -7.99 3.61
CA LEU A 130 37.44 -9.30 3.88
C LEU A 130 37.31 -10.11 2.59
N LEU A 131 36.77 -9.51 1.53
CA LEU A 131 36.48 -10.18 0.26
C LEU A 131 37.73 -10.58 -0.52
N ARG A 132 38.81 -9.78 -0.47
CA ARG A 132 40.04 -10.02 -1.23
C ARG A 132 40.69 -11.38 -0.97
N HIS A 133 40.53 -11.91 0.24
CA HIS A 133 41.13 -13.18 0.66
C HIS A 133 40.15 -14.36 0.61
N LEU A 134 38.89 -14.11 0.19
CA LEU A 134 37.86 -15.12 0.10
C LEU A 134 37.83 -15.72 -1.32
N ASN A 135 37.87 -17.04 -1.39
CA ASN A 135 37.80 -17.79 -2.65
C ASN A 135 36.61 -18.75 -2.69
N VAL A 136 35.41 -18.24 -2.39
CA VAL A 136 34.18 -19.04 -2.23
C VAL A 136 33.38 -19.12 -3.52
N SER A 137 32.64 -20.22 -3.69
CA SER A 137 31.70 -20.44 -4.79
C SER A 137 30.27 -19.97 -4.49
N TYR A 138 29.92 -19.92 -3.20
CA TYR A 138 28.62 -19.52 -2.68
C TYR A 138 28.79 -18.43 -1.61
N LEU A 139 28.05 -17.33 -1.74
CA LEU A 139 28.01 -16.25 -0.76
C LEU A 139 26.57 -15.85 -0.43
N ASN A 140 26.20 -15.82 0.84
CA ASN A 140 24.89 -15.35 1.28
C ASN A 140 25.04 -14.07 2.13
N LEU A 141 24.44 -12.98 1.63
CA LEU A 141 24.40 -11.64 2.20
C LEU A 141 22.96 -11.13 2.42
N THR A 142 21.98 -12.03 2.56
CA THR A 142 20.58 -11.66 2.87
C THR A 142 20.50 -10.77 4.12
N GLY A 143 19.62 -9.77 4.16
CA GLY A 143 19.48 -8.87 5.31
C GLY A 143 20.63 -7.86 5.53
N ILE A 144 21.65 -7.85 4.67
CA ILE A 144 22.71 -6.80 4.69
C ILE A 144 22.26 -5.62 3.81
N PRO A 145 22.28 -4.37 4.31
CA PRO A 145 21.81 -3.22 3.55
C PRO A 145 22.76 -2.87 2.40
N PHE A 146 22.20 -2.33 1.30
CA PHE A 146 22.93 -2.01 0.06
C PHE A 146 24.24 -1.23 0.29
N GLY A 147 24.20 -0.18 1.11
CA GLY A 147 25.36 0.67 1.38
C GLY A 147 26.45 0.04 2.25
N SER A 148 26.21 -1.15 2.82
CA SER A 148 27.20 -1.89 3.61
C SER A 148 27.94 -2.94 2.77
N ILE A 149 27.67 -3.03 1.47
CA ILE A 149 28.25 -4.03 0.56
C ILE A 149 29.16 -3.34 -0.44
N ASP A 150 30.42 -3.75 -0.48
CA ASP A 150 31.36 -3.34 -1.52
C ASP A 150 31.21 -4.22 -2.77
N PHE A 151 30.36 -3.78 -3.69
CA PHE A 151 30.05 -4.51 -4.93
C PHE A 151 31.24 -4.61 -5.89
N GLU A 152 32.15 -3.63 -5.89
CA GLU A 152 33.35 -3.67 -6.75
C GLU A 152 34.22 -4.87 -6.40
N SER A 153 34.44 -5.09 -5.10
CA SER A 153 35.21 -6.24 -4.62
C SER A 153 34.55 -7.58 -4.95
N ILE A 154 33.22 -7.66 -4.94
CA ILE A 154 32.49 -8.88 -5.31
C ILE A 154 32.67 -9.18 -6.80
N ASN A 155 32.69 -8.17 -7.66
CA ASN A 155 32.86 -8.34 -9.11
C ASN A 155 34.24 -8.88 -9.51
N VAL A 156 35.25 -8.75 -8.65
CA VAL A 156 36.59 -9.30 -8.87
C VAL A 156 36.70 -10.77 -8.45
N MET A 157 35.69 -11.33 -7.75
CA MET A 157 35.70 -12.71 -7.28
C MET A 157 35.46 -13.71 -8.43
N THR A 158 36.54 -14.30 -8.96
CA THR A 158 36.48 -15.18 -10.14
C THR A 158 35.81 -16.53 -9.91
N ASN A 159 35.85 -17.07 -8.68
CA ASN A 159 35.28 -18.37 -8.35
C ASN A 159 33.83 -18.29 -7.83
N LEU A 160 33.30 -17.09 -7.60
CA LEU A 160 31.96 -16.90 -7.08
C LEU A 160 30.90 -17.20 -8.15
N LYS A 161 30.12 -18.26 -7.94
CA LYS A 161 29.10 -18.72 -8.89
C LYS A 161 27.69 -18.36 -8.44
N TYR A 162 27.45 -18.34 -7.14
CA TYR A 162 26.14 -18.16 -6.57
C TYR A 162 26.15 -17.13 -5.43
N ILE A 163 25.27 -16.14 -5.52
CA ILE A 163 25.11 -15.12 -4.47
C ILE A 163 23.64 -14.93 -4.10
N ILE A 164 23.38 -14.76 -2.80
CA ILE A 164 22.06 -14.37 -2.27
C ILE A 164 22.16 -12.99 -1.64
N TYR A 165 21.29 -12.10 -2.07
CA TYR A 165 21.08 -10.78 -1.49
C TYR A 165 19.72 -10.69 -0.79
N ASP A 166 19.49 -9.54 -0.16
CA ASP A 166 18.19 -9.18 0.40
C ASP A 166 17.16 -8.85 -0.70
N ARG A 167 17.59 -8.15 -1.76
CA ARG A 167 16.71 -7.63 -2.82
C ARG A 167 17.22 -8.00 -4.21
N PHE A 168 16.29 -8.14 -5.15
CA PHE A 168 16.62 -8.58 -6.52
C PHE A 168 17.45 -7.54 -7.28
N TYR A 169 17.24 -6.24 -7.03
CA TYR A 169 17.98 -5.18 -7.73
C TYR A 169 19.45 -5.10 -7.32
N TYR A 170 19.86 -5.73 -6.21
CA TYR A 170 21.28 -5.83 -5.84
C TYR A 170 22.05 -6.67 -6.87
N CYS A 171 21.38 -7.63 -7.52
CA CYS A 171 21.95 -8.45 -8.58
C CYS A 171 22.43 -7.61 -9.78
N SER A 172 21.89 -6.40 -9.98
CA SER A 172 22.35 -5.50 -11.04
C SER A 172 23.80 -5.06 -10.83
N MET A 173 24.25 -5.00 -9.57
CA MET A 173 25.61 -4.60 -9.20
C MET A 173 26.62 -5.74 -9.33
N THR A 174 26.15 -6.97 -9.57
CA THR A 174 27.00 -8.16 -9.75
C THR A 174 26.71 -8.90 -11.05
N PRO A 175 26.93 -8.27 -12.22
CA PRO A 175 26.58 -8.84 -13.52
C PRO A 175 27.42 -10.08 -13.90
N TYR A 176 28.61 -10.22 -13.31
CA TYR A 176 29.52 -11.33 -13.61
C TYR A 176 29.22 -12.61 -12.83
N VAL A 177 28.38 -12.54 -11.79
CA VAL A 177 28.01 -13.71 -10.99
C VAL A 177 26.93 -14.51 -11.72
N ARG A 178 27.21 -15.78 -12.01
CA ARG A 178 26.35 -16.64 -12.83
C ARG A 178 24.92 -16.80 -12.29
N MET A 179 24.76 -16.89 -10.98
CA MET A 179 23.46 -17.04 -10.34
C MET A 179 23.31 -16.06 -9.17
N CYS A 180 22.32 -15.17 -9.27
CA CYS A 180 21.97 -14.23 -8.21
C CYS A 180 20.50 -14.38 -7.79
N ARG A 181 20.24 -14.30 -6.48
CA ARG A 181 18.90 -14.39 -5.88
C ARG A 181 18.68 -13.24 -4.88
N PRO A 182 17.44 -12.78 -4.65
CA PRO A 182 16.20 -13.21 -5.31
C PRO A 182 16.06 -12.64 -6.73
N ILE A 183 15.22 -13.27 -7.57
CA ILE A 183 14.94 -12.81 -8.95
C ILE A 183 13.71 -11.90 -9.05
N SER A 184 12.90 -11.87 -7.99
CA SER A 184 11.64 -11.14 -7.91
C SER A 184 11.22 -10.97 -6.45
N ASP A 185 10.49 -9.89 -6.17
CA ASP A 185 9.78 -9.65 -4.91
C ASP A 185 8.27 -10.02 -5.00
N GLY A 186 7.84 -10.67 -6.10
CA GLY A 186 6.43 -10.97 -6.40
C GLY A 186 5.75 -9.96 -7.32
N LEU A 187 6.01 -8.67 -7.08
CA LEU A 187 5.46 -7.58 -7.87
C LEU A 187 6.37 -7.26 -9.06
N SER A 188 7.66 -7.09 -8.81
CA SER A 188 8.71 -6.72 -9.75
C SER A 188 9.68 -7.87 -9.97
N THR A 189 10.33 -7.89 -11.14
CA THR A 189 11.42 -8.81 -11.49
C THR A 189 12.67 -7.99 -11.84
N PHE A 190 13.78 -8.68 -12.14
CA PHE A 190 14.97 -8.03 -12.68
C PHE A 190 14.71 -7.22 -13.97
N HIS A 191 13.78 -7.68 -14.81
CA HIS A 191 13.52 -7.06 -16.11
C HIS A 191 12.34 -6.09 -16.10
N ASP A 192 11.34 -6.34 -15.26
CA ASP A 192 10.06 -5.63 -15.34
C ASP A 192 9.61 -5.09 -13.97
N LEU A 193 8.99 -3.91 -13.99
CA LEU A 193 8.35 -3.33 -12.81
C LEU A 193 7.16 -4.18 -12.34
N LEU A 194 6.32 -4.67 -13.25
CA LEU A 194 5.27 -5.65 -12.98
C LEU A 194 5.60 -6.99 -13.65
N SER A 195 5.80 -8.00 -12.81
CA SER A 195 6.33 -9.32 -13.16
C SER A 195 5.43 -10.12 -14.11
N LYS A 196 4.11 -10.00 -13.94
CA LYS A 196 3.13 -10.84 -14.64
C LYS A 196 2.24 -10.02 -15.58
N PRO A 197 1.92 -10.54 -16.78
CA PRO A 197 0.98 -9.88 -17.69
C PRO A 197 -0.37 -9.56 -17.05
N VAL A 198 -0.86 -10.44 -16.16
CA VAL A 198 -2.12 -10.22 -15.44
C VAL A 198 -2.08 -8.93 -14.62
N LEU A 199 -0.98 -8.67 -13.88
CA LEU A 199 -0.83 -7.45 -13.08
C LEU A 199 -0.84 -6.22 -13.99
N ARG A 200 -0.15 -6.29 -15.14
CA ARG A 200 -0.07 -5.18 -16.12
C ARG A 200 -1.45 -4.82 -16.65
N TYR A 201 -2.22 -5.79 -17.14
CA TYR A 201 -3.57 -5.55 -17.64
C TYR A 201 -4.50 -5.05 -16.52
N SER A 202 -4.39 -5.61 -15.31
CA SER A 202 -5.16 -5.15 -14.15
C SER A 202 -4.91 -3.68 -13.82
N VAL A 203 -3.66 -3.20 -13.79
CA VAL A 203 -3.35 -1.79 -13.51
C VAL A 203 -4.03 -0.86 -14.52
N TRP A 204 -3.95 -1.17 -15.82
CA TRP A 204 -4.58 -0.36 -16.87
C TRP A 204 -6.10 -0.36 -16.77
N ILE A 205 -6.72 -1.52 -16.52
CA ILE A 205 -8.18 -1.64 -16.36
C ILE A 205 -8.65 -0.85 -15.13
N MET A 206 -7.97 -1.02 -13.99
CA MET A 206 -8.31 -0.31 -12.75
C MET A 206 -8.12 1.19 -12.90
N ALA A 207 -7.02 1.65 -13.52
CA ALA A 207 -6.80 3.06 -13.79
C ALA A 207 -7.93 3.64 -14.66
N PHE A 208 -8.30 2.96 -15.74
CA PHE A 208 -9.37 3.39 -16.63
C PHE A 208 -10.72 3.49 -15.92
N ILE A 209 -11.14 2.45 -15.19
CA ILE A 209 -12.43 2.42 -14.48
C ILE A 209 -12.45 3.52 -13.41
N THR A 210 -11.40 3.63 -12.60
CA THR A 210 -11.33 4.61 -11.52
C THR A 210 -11.35 6.04 -12.05
N ILE A 211 -10.58 6.35 -13.09
CA ILE A 211 -10.53 7.70 -13.68
C ILE A 211 -11.87 8.05 -14.34
N THR A 212 -12.36 7.21 -15.24
CA THR A 212 -13.60 7.49 -15.99
C THR A 212 -14.81 7.56 -15.07
N GLY A 213 -14.93 6.63 -14.12
CA GLY A 213 -16.01 6.59 -13.14
C GLY A 213 -16.05 7.86 -12.28
N ASN A 214 -14.92 8.25 -11.69
CA ASN A 214 -14.87 9.42 -10.81
C ASN A 214 -14.99 10.75 -11.56
N ILE A 215 -14.45 10.86 -12.79
CA ILE A 215 -14.70 12.03 -13.67
C ILE A 215 -16.19 12.15 -13.97
N MET A 216 -16.87 11.05 -14.30
CA MET A 216 -18.31 11.07 -14.58
C MET A 216 -19.12 11.49 -13.35
N VAL A 217 -18.72 11.06 -12.14
CA VAL A 217 -19.34 11.51 -10.89
C VAL A 217 -19.16 13.01 -10.70
N LEU A 218 -17.93 13.52 -10.85
CA LEU A 218 -17.64 14.96 -10.72
C LEU A 218 -18.44 15.77 -11.73
N TRP A 219 -18.37 15.40 -13.01
CA TRP A 219 -19.09 16.07 -14.09
C TRP A 219 -20.60 16.10 -13.84
N GLY A 220 -21.18 14.96 -13.44
CA GLY A 220 -22.57 14.85 -13.03
C GLY A 220 -22.95 15.80 -11.91
N ARG A 221 -22.20 15.75 -10.82
CA ARG A 221 -22.46 16.55 -9.62
C ARG A 221 -22.25 18.04 -9.87
N PHE A 222 -21.40 18.46 -10.79
CA PHE A 222 -21.25 19.87 -11.17
C PHE A 222 -22.35 20.36 -12.11
N THR A 223 -22.83 19.49 -13.01
CA THR A 223 -23.84 19.86 -14.00
C THR A 223 -25.24 19.96 -13.39
N TYR A 224 -25.60 19.02 -12.53
CA TYR A 224 -26.93 18.97 -11.92
C TYR A 224 -26.91 19.65 -10.54
N ARG A 225 -27.87 20.56 -10.31
CA ARG A 225 -28.10 21.15 -8.99
C ARG A 225 -28.72 20.09 -8.08
N ASP A 226 -27.90 19.53 -7.21
CA ASP A 226 -28.37 18.65 -6.14
C ASP A 226 -29.17 19.44 -5.09
N GLU A 227 -30.34 18.91 -4.72
CA GLU A 227 -31.18 19.46 -3.63
C GLU A 227 -30.44 19.46 -2.29
N ASN A 228 -29.47 18.55 -2.11
CA ASN A 228 -28.64 18.41 -0.92
C ASN A 228 -27.18 18.80 -1.21
N VAL A 229 -26.91 20.11 -1.22
CA VAL A 229 -25.58 20.68 -1.47
C VAL A 229 -24.50 20.07 -0.55
N ALA A 230 -24.85 19.82 0.71
CA ALA A 230 -24.03 19.12 1.70
C ALA A 230 -23.52 17.75 1.22
N VAL A 231 -24.44 16.87 0.81
CA VAL A 231 -24.14 15.51 0.33
C VAL A 231 -23.34 15.56 -0.97
N ALA A 232 -23.70 16.48 -1.87
CA ALA A 232 -22.98 16.69 -3.11
C ALA A 232 -21.53 17.12 -2.87
N MET A 233 -21.26 18.00 -1.89
CA MET A 233 -19.90 18.41 -1.53
C MET A 233 -19.05 17.23 -1.07
N VAL A 234 -19.61 16.33 -0.24
CA VAL A 234 -18.89 15.16 0.26
C VAL A 234 -18.59 14.16 -0.86
N ILE A 235 -19.58 13.86 -1.71
CA ILE A 235 -19.40 12.95 -2.87
C ILE A 235 -18.37 13.51 -3.86
N ARG A 236 -18.34 14.84 -4.09
CA ARG A 236 -17.33 15.47 -4.95
C ARG A 236 -15.92 15.31 -4.37
N ASN A 237 -15.76 15.49 -3.05
CA ASN A 237 -14.46 15.31 -2.41
C ASN A 237 -14.01 13.84 -2.42
N LEU A 238 -14.93 12.90 -2.21
CA LEU A 238 -14.65 11.47 -2.32
C LEU A 238 -14.20 11.10 -3.75
N ALA A 239 -14.95 11.54 -4.76
CA ALA A 239 -14.60 11.28 -6.16
C ALA A 239 -13.26 11.93 -6.54
N PHE A 240 -12.93 13.10 -6.00
CA PHE A 240 -11.63 13.72 -6.19
C PHE A 240 -10.50 12.93 -5.51
N ALA A 241 -10.71 12.46 -4.28
CA ALA A 241 -9.75 11.59 -3.59
C ALA A 241 -9.53 10.28 -4.37
N ASP A 242 -10.58 9.61 -4.82
CA ASP A 242 -10.48 8.37 -5.62
C ASP A 242 -9.85 8.59 -7.01
N LEU A 243 -10.04 9.77 -7.61
CA LEU A 243 -9.38 10.13 -8.87
C LEU A 243 -7.85 10.17 -8.71
N LEU A 244 -7.34 10.59 -7.54
CA LEU A 244 -5.90 10.53 -7.23
C LEU A 244 -5.41 9.07 -7.28
N MET A 245 -6.13 8.09 -6.72
CA MET A 245 -5.77 6.67 -6.86
C MET A 245 -5.70 6.25 -8.34
N GLY A 246 -6.61 6.75 -9.18
CA GLY A 246 -6.58 6.56 -10.62
C GLY A 246 -5.29 7.09 -11.27
N PHE A 247 -4.87 8.31 -10.93
CA PHE A 247 -3.62 8.89 -11.43
C PHE A 247 -2.37 8.16 -10.93
N TYR A 248 -2.39 7.68 -9.68
CA TYR A 248 -1.34 6.80 -9.16
C TYR A 248 -1.20 5.55 -10.04
N LEU A 249 -2.29 4.82 -10.28
CA LEU A 249 -2.27 3.60 -11.10
C LEU A 249 -1.85 3.88 -12.55
N LEU A 250 -2.33 4.98 -13.12
CA LEU A 250 -1.91 5.40 -14.46
C LEU A 250 -0.40 5.65 -14.52
N THR A 251 0.17 6.30 -13.50
CA THR A 251 1.61 6.55 -13.41
C THR A 251 2.39 5.24 -13.34
N ILE A 252 1.97 4.30 -12.49
CA ILE A 252 2.59 2.97 -12.40
C ILE A 252 2.47 2.20 -13.73
N GLY A 253 1.33 2.28 -14.42
CA GLY A 253 1.14 1.63 -15.72
C GLY A 253 2.05 2.21 -16.82
N ILE A 254 2.25 3.53 -16.83
CA ILE A 254 3.16 4.21 -17.76
C ILE A 254 4.62 3.82 -17.48
N LEU A 255 5.02 3.81 -16.20
CA LEU A 255 6.38 3.45 -15.81
C LEU A 255 6.67 1.97 -16.04
N ASP A 256 5.72 1.06 -15.81
CA ASP A 256 5.86 -0.35 -16.19
C ASP A 256 6.13 -0.52 -17.69
N TYR A 257 5.41 0.25 -18.52
CA TYR A 257 5.64 0.23 -19.96
C TYR A 257 7.02 0.81 -20.33
N SER A 258 7.42 1.91 -19.68
CA SER A 258 8.70 2.59 -19.97
C SER A 258 9.93 1.84 -19.48
N TYR A 259 9.83 1.08 -18.39
CA TYR A 259 10.95 0.36 -17.77
C TYR A 259 11.03 -1.11 -18.21
N ARG A 260 10.23 -1.51 -19.20
CA ARG A 260 10.15 -2.89 -19.67
C ARG A 260 11.51 -3.41 -20.13
N ASP A 261 11.79 -4.66 -19.78
CA ASP A 261 13.05 -5.39 -20.04
C ASP A 261 14.34 -4.82 -19.41
N GLU A 262 14.36 -3.54 -19.02
CA GLU A 262 15.52 -2.82 -18.51
C GLU A 262 15.35 -2.33 -17.05
N TYR A 263 14.34 -2.81 -16.31
CA TYR A 263 14.03 -2.28 -14.98
C TYR A 263 15.20 -2.34 -14.00
N HIS A 264 16.04 -3.39 -14.03
CA HIS A 264 17.24 -3.52 -13.19
C HIS A 264 18.19 -2.31 -13.24
N ARG A 265 18.26 -1.58 -14.37
CA ARG A 265 19.15 -0.42 -14.53
C ARG A 265 18.63 0.80 -13.79
N VAL A 266 17.31 0.94 -13.74
CA VAL A 266 16.63 2.13 -13.21
C VAL A 266 15.96 1.88 -11.86
N ALA A 267 15.91 0.63 -11.39
CA ALA A 267 15.17 0.25 -10.19
C ALA A 267 15.63 1.03 -8.95
N LEU A 268 16.94 1.12 -8.71
CA LEU A 268 17.49 1.83 -7.56
C LEU A 268 17.20 3.34 -7.65
N ASP A 269 17.41 3.94 -8.82
CA ASP A 269 17.15 5.36 -9.04
C ASP A 269 15.66 5.67 -8.85
N TRP A 270 14.78 4.82 -9.39
CA TRP A 270 13.33 4.95 -9.26
C TRP A 270 12.88 4.89 -7.80
N ILE A 271 13.21 3.82 -7.07
CA ILE A 271 12.72 3.61 -5.69
C ILE A 271 13.31 4.60 -4.68
N THR A 272 14.43 5.23 -5.01
CA THR A 272 15.07 6.28 -4.21
C THR A 272 14.81 7.70 -4.74
N SER A 273 13.93 7.83 -5.74
CA SER A 273 13.59 9.12 -6.34
C SER A 273 12.47 9.85 -5.59
N TRP A 274 12.45 11.18 -5.72
CA TRP A 274 11.33 12.00 -5.25
C TRP A 274 10.03 11.74 -6.03
N GLN A 275 10.14 11.25 -7.26
CA GLN A 275 9.01 10.87 -8.09
C GLN A 275 8.26 9.67 -7.46
N CYS A 276 8.99 8.65 -7.04
CA CYS A 276 8.40 7.52 -6.30
C CYS A 276 7.74 7.98 -5.00
N VAL A 277 8.40 8.86 -4.23
CA VAL A 277 7.82 9.44 -3.02
C VAL A 277 6.53 10.22 -3.30
N ALA A 278 6.51 11.06 -4.34
CA ALA A 278 5.33 11.85 -4.69
C ALA A 278 4.15 10.95 -5.12
N VAL A 279 4.43 9.91 -5.91
CA VAL A 279 3.45 8.89 -6.33
C VAL A 279 2.89 8.15 -5.10
N GLY A 280 3.75 7.80 -4.13
CA GLY A 280 3.34 7.17 -2.88
C GLY A 280 2.52 8.08 -1.95
N ILE A 281 2.90 9.36 -1.81
CA ILE A 281 2.13 10.35 -1.05
C ILE A 281 0.75 10.53 -1.65
N LEU A 282 0.67 10.60 -2.98
CA LEU A 282 -0.58 10.74 -3.71
C LEU A 282 -1.50 9.52 -3.49
N ALA A 283 -0.94 8.31 -3.53
CA ALA A 283 -1.69 7.07 -3.30
C ALA A 283 -2.21 6.96 -1.86
N VAL A 284 -1.36 7.24 -0.85
CA VAL A 284 -1.77 7.19 0.56
C VAL A 284 -2.76 8.29 0.90
N SER A 285 -2.52 9.52 0.44
CA SER A 285 -3.47 10.62 0.66
C SER A 285 -4.83 10.28 0.07
N SER A 286 -4.86 9.69 -1.13
CA SER A 286 -6.09 9.20 -1.76
C SER A 286 -6.82 8.17 -0.90
N SER A 287 -6.16 7.08 -0.50
CA SER A 287 -6.81 5.99 0.23
C SER A 287 -7.29 6.43 1.63
N GLU A 288 -6.47 7.21 2.34
CA GLU A 288 -6.78 7.65 3.71
C GLU A 288 -7.89 8.72 3.74
N VAL A 289 -7.85 9.69 2.82
CA VAL A 289 -8.92 10.70 2.70
C VAL A 289 -10.25 10.02 2.34
N SER A 290 -10.25 9.08 1.39
CA SER A 290 -11.46 8.34 1.01
C SER A 290 -12.06 7.61 2.22
N LEU A 291 -11.26 6.84 2.99
CA LEU A 291 -11.72 6.16 4.21
C LEU A 291 -12.30 7.10 5.28
N LEU A 292 -11.63 8.22 5.53
CA LEU A 292 -12.09 9.23 6.49
C LEU A 292 -13.41 9.88 6.03
N ILE A 293 -13.58 10.13 4.73
CA ILE A 293 -14.84 10.62 4.16
C ILE A 293 -15.94 9.57 4.30
N LEU A 294 -15.66 8.29 4.07
CA LEU A 294 -16.62 7.19 4.28
C LEU A 294 -17.09 7.12 5.73
N ALA A 295 -16.15 7.22 6.68
CA ALA A 295 -16.47 7.27 8.11
C ALA A 295 -17.35 8.47 8.46
N PHE A 296 -17.00 9.66 7.94
CA PHE A 296 -17.81 10.86 8.12
C PHE A 296 -19.22 10.71 7.54
N MET A 297 -19.37 10.18 6.32
CA MET A 297 -20.69 9.92 5.72
C MET A 297 -21.52 8.95 6.56
N SER A 298 -20.89 7.89 7.08
CA SER A 298 -21.54 6.88 7.94
C SER A 298 -22.11 7.52 9.20
N LEU A 299 -21.30 8.35 9.86
CA LEU A 299 -21.70 9.09 11.06
C LEU A 299 -22.81 10.09 10.78
N GLU A 300 -22.71 10.87 9.70
CA GLU A 300 -23.76 11.81 9.29
C GLU A 300 -25.09 11.09 9.10
N ARG A 301 -25.09 9.95 8.38
CA ARG A 301 -26.31 9.16 8.12
C ARG A 301 -26.92 8.62 9.41
N PHE A 302 -26.09 8.09 10.31
CA PHE A 302 -26.55 7.63 11.60
C PHE A 302 -27.22 8.76 12.39
N LEU A 303 -26.59 9.93 12.48
CA LEU A 303 -27.13 11.08 13.23
C LEU A 303 -28.43 11.63 12.64
N LEU A 304 -28.62 11.57 11.32
CA LEU A 304 -29.83 12.04 10.66
C LEU A 304 -31.02 11.09 10.86
N ILE A 305 -30.78 9.78 10.90
CA ILE A 305 -31.86 8.77 10.88
C ILE A 305 -32.18 8.25 12.30
N ALA A 306 -31.17 8.07 13.15
CA ALA A 306 -31.35 7.43 14.45
C ALA A 306 -31.90 8.36 15.56
N ASP A 307 -31.91 9.68 15.36
CA ASP A 307 -32.45 10.65 16.32
C ASP A 307 -33.64 11.45 15.75
N PRO A 308 -34.86 10.87 15.72
CA PRO A 308 -36.03 11.49 15.13
C PRO A 308 -36.63 12.64 15.96
N PHE A 309 -36.33 12.76 17.27
CA PHE A 309 -37.04 13.67 18.19
C PHE A 309 -36.23 14.88 18.68
N ARG A 310 -34.92 14.92 18.44
CA ARG A 310 -34.07 16.00 18.94
C ARG A 310 -33.54 16.87 17.79
N SER A 311 -34.45 17.70 17.28
CA SER A 311 -34.27 18.77 16.27
C SER A 311 -33.66 18.35 14.93
N HIS A 312 -34.51 18.42 13.90
CA HIS A 312 -34.32 18.25 12.45
C HIS A 312 -33.27 19.20 11.80
N HIS A 313 -32.12 19.42 12.43
CA HIS A 313 -31.09 20.32 11.88
C HIS A 313 -30.03 19.52 11.14
N ARG A 314 -30.13 19.53 9.80
CA ARG A 314 -29.06 19.06 8.90
C ARG A 314 -27.76 19.78 9.23
N ILE A 315 -26.63 19.08 9.14
CA ILE A 315 -25.32 19.69 9.32
C ILE A 315 -25.17 20.80 8.29
N SER A 316 -24.74 21.99 8.73
CA SER A 316 -24.54 23.13 7.84
C SER A 316 -23.42 22.83 6.84
N SER A 317 -23.58 23.26 5.58
CA SER A 317 -22.53 23.16 4.56
C SER A 317 -21.20 23.78 4.99
N LYS A 318 -21.21 24.83 5.83
CA LYS A 318 -19.98 25.41 6.40
C LYS A 318 -19.25 24.42 7.31
N THR A 319 -19.99 23.70 8.15
CA THR A 319 -19.41 22.68 9.04
C THR A 319 -18.85 21.53 8.22
N ILE A 320 -19.56 21.07 7.18
CA ILE A 320 -19.07 20.01 6.28
C ILE A 320 -17.78 20.45 5.57
N LEU A 321 -17.73 21.67 5.05
CA LEU A 321 -16.53 22.21 4.41
C LEU A 321 -15.33 22.20 5.36
N ILE A 322 -15.50 22.69 6.59
CA ILE A 322 -14.43 22.68 7.60
C ILE A 322 -13.98 21.24 7.91
N THR A 323 -14.93 20.31 8.11
CA THR A 323 -14.60 18.90 8.35
C THR A 323 -13.83 18.28 7.19
N LEU A 324 -14.21 18.57 5.94
CA LEU A 324 -13.50 18.08 4.76
C LEU A 324 -12.08 18.64 4.68
N ILE A 325 -11.88 19.93 4.95
CA ILE A 325 -10.54 20.53 5.02
C ILE A 325 -9.66 19.80 6.04
N ILE A 326 -10.22 19.52 7.22
CA ILE A 326 -9.50 18.78 8.27
C ILE A 326 -9.17 17.36 7.78
N ILE A 327 -10.13 16.65 7.19
CA ILE A 327 -9.90 15.30 6.65
C ILE A 327 -8.75 15.30 5.63
N TRP A 328 -8.72 16.28 4.72
CA TRP A 328 -7.61 16.44 3.77
C TRP A 328 -6.28 16.69 4.46
N ILE A 329 -6.24 17.59 5.44
CA ILE A 329 -5.02 17.85 6.22
C ILE A 329 -4.56 16.57 6.92
N MET A 330 -5.45 15.82 7.56
CA MET A 330 -5.11 14.56 8.23
C MET A 330 -4.57 13.52 7.24
N GLY A 331 -5.22 13.31 6.10
CA GLY A 331 -4.76 12.36 5.09
C GLY A 331 -3.39 12.71 4.53
N ILE A 332 -3.14 13.99 4.24
CA ILE A 332 -1.83 14.47 3.76
C ILE A 332 -0.77 14.33 4.86
N VAL A 333 -1.08 14.67 6.11
CA VAL A 333 -0.16 14.50 7.24
C VAL A 333 0.20 13.02 7.41
N LEU A 334 -0.77 12.10 7.32
CA LEU A 334 -0.52 10.66 7.38
C LEU A 334 0.35 10.15 6.23
N ALA A 335 0.25 10.74 5.04
CA ALA A 335 1.11 10.42 3.91
C ALA A 335 2.53 10.99 4.06
N VAL A 336 2.66 12.23 4.54
CA VAL A 336 3.95 12.95 4.59
C VAL A 336 4.75 12.65 5.85
N ALA A 337 4.11 12.34 6.99
CA ALA A 337 4.79 12.07 8.25
C ALA A 337 5.96 11.06 8.15
N PRO A 338 5.84 9.89 7.48
CA PRO A 338 6.96 8.95 7.42
C PRO A 338 8.15 9.47 6.59
N VAL A 339 7.91 10.39 5.65
CA VAL A 339 8.96 11.05 4.84
C VAL A 339 9.78 12.02 5.69
N ILE A 340 9.13 12.69 6.66
CA ILE A 340 9.78 13.64 7.57
C ILE A 340 10.49 12.90 8.72
N LEU A 341 9.87 11.86 9.28
CA LEU A 341 10.34 11.19 10.50
C LEU A 341 11.51 10.24 10.26
N TRP A 342 11.61 9.58 9.09
CA TRP A 342 12.70 8.65 8.80
C TRP A 342 13.73 9.29 7.86
N GLN A 343 14.93 9.54 8.39
CA GLN A 343 16.04 10.37 7.86
C GLN A 343 16.66 9.94 6.51
N SER A 344 16.01 9.06 5.74
CA SER A 344 16.28 8.92 4.30
C SER A 344 14.97 9.17 3.57
N SER A 345 14.69 10.47 3.36
CA SER A 345 13.43 11.01 2.85
C SER A 345 12.91 10.33 1.57
N THR A 346 13.77 9.66 0.81
CA THR A 346 13.39 9.00 -0.43
C THR A 346 13.10 7.51 -0.34
N LYS A 347 13.43 6.86 0.78
CA LYS A 347 13.37 5.39 0.85
C LYS A 347 12.03 4.85 1.32
N TYR A 348 11.29 5.54 2.19
CA TYR A 348 10.11 4.95 2.86
C TYR A 348 9.11 4.28 1.90
N TYR A 349 8.74 4.97 0.82
CA TYR A 349 7.77 4.45 -0.17
C TYR A 349 8.36 3.38 -1.11
N GLY A 350 9.64 3.47 -1.44
CA GLY A 350 10.31 2.57 -2.40
C GLY A 350 11.12 1.43 -1.77
N THR A 351 11.27 1.37 -0.44
CA THR A 351 12.22 0.44 0.24
C THR A 351 11.94 -1.03 -0.11
N TYR A 352 10.66 -1.41 -0.18
CA TYR A 352 10.23 -2.82 -0.28
C TYR A 352 9.50 -3.16 -1.57
N SER A 353 9.14 -2.18 -2.41
CA SER A 353 8.44 -2.46 -3.66
C SER A 353 8.61 -1.34 -4.67
N GLY A 354 8.70 -1.70 -5.96
CA GLY A 354 8.82 -0.74 -7.07
C GLY A 354 7.56 0.10 -7.31
N ILE A 355 6.42 -0.25 -6.72
CA ILE A 355 5.14 0.44 -6.92
C ILE A 355 4.95 1.65 -5.98
N CYS A 356 5.90 1.92 -5.08
CA CYS A 356 5.90 3.10 -4.23
C CYS A 356 4.71 3.20 -3.25
N PHE A 357 4.16 2.06 -2.80
CA PHE A 357 3.05 2.01 -1.85
C PHE A 357 3.46 1.31 -0.54
N PRO A 358 3.25 1.92 0.64
CA PRO A 358 3.91 1.50 1.87
C PRO A 358 3.09 0.45 2.62
N LEU A 359 2.76 -0.67 1.99
CA LEU A 359 1.95 -1.72 2.63
C LEU A 359 2.77 -2.58 3.60
N HIS A 360 4.06 -2.80 3.29
CA HIS A 360 5.05 -3.53 4.09
C HIS A 360 4.51 -4.87 4.65
N ILE A 361 3.99 -5.75 3.79
CA ILE A 361 3.45 -7.05 4.24
C ILE A 361 4.53 -8.11 4.38
N GLN A 362 5.58 -8.12 3.56
CA GLN A 362 6.45 -9.30 3.42
C GLN A 362 7.40 -9.55 4.61
N GLU A 363 7.76 -8.51 5.38
CA GLU A 363 8.70 -8.62 6.49
C GLU A 363 8.18 -7.86 7.71
N PRO A 364 7.94 -8.54 8.84
CA PRO A 364 7.57 -7.88 10.08
C PRO A 364 8.81 -7.29 10.77
N TYR A 365 8.60 -6.18 11.49
CA TYR A 365 9.61 -5.50 12.34
C TYR A 365 10.69 -4.58 11.73
N PRO A 366 10.87 -4.37 10.41
CA PRO A 366 11.85 -3.39 9.96
C PRO A 366 11.39 -1.94 10.19
N LEU A 367 12.33 -1.00 10.07
CA LEU A 367 12.08 0.44 10.14
C LEU A 367 11.04 0.84 9.05
N GLY A 368 9.95 1.47 9.45
CA GLY A 368 8.82 1.82 8.58
C GLY A 368 7.67 0.80 8.55
N TRP A 369 7.91 -0.46 8.94
CA TRP A 369 6.82 -1.44 9.13
C TRP A 369 5.88 -0.99 10.24
N GLN A 370 6.42 -0.46 11.34
CA GLN A 370 5.62 0.01 12.49
C GLN A 370 4.64 1.13 12.10
N TYR A 371 5.07 2.08 11.27
CA TYR A 371 4.21 3.14 10.78
C TYR A 371 3.12 2.59 9.87
N SER A 372 3.48 1.72 8.95
CA SER A 372 2.52 1.04 8.09
C SER A 372 1.53 0.20 8.93
N ALA A 373 1.97 -0.52 9.95
CA ALA A 373 1.09 -1.26 10.85
C ALA A 373 0.13 -0.33 11.60
N PHE A 374 0.62 0.83 12.08
CA PHE A 374 -0.22 1.86 12.66
C PHE A 374 -1.30 2.36 11.69
N LEU A 375 -0.94 2.65 10.44
CA LEU A 375 -1.89 3.14 9.44
C LEU A 375 -2.99 2.10 9.18
N PHE A 376 -2.61 0.87 8.81
CA PHE A 376 -3.57 -0.16 8.38
C PHE A 376 -4.27 -0.89 9.54
N LEU A 377 -3.55 -1.29 10.60
CA LEU A 377 -4.13 -1.99 11.77
C LEU A 377 -4.62 -1.04 12.86
N GLY A 378 -4.02 0.15 12.97
CA GLY A 378 -4.47 1.17 13.92
C GLY A 378 -5.63 1.96 13.35
N ILE A 379 -5.36 2.84 12.38
CA ILE A 379 -6.35 3.77 11.85
C ILE A 379 -7.41 3.04 11.03
N ASN A 380 -7.04 2.31 9.98
CA ASN A 380 -8.01 1.81 9.00
C ASN A 380 -8.92 0.73 9.62
N LEU A 381 -8.37 -0.19 10.42
CA LEU A 381 -9.18 -1.14 11.19
C LEU A 381 -10.13 -0.43 12.18
N SER A 382 -9.65 0.60 12.90
CA SER A 382 -10.51 1.34 13.84
C SER A 382 -11.65 2.06 13.12
N LEU A 383 -11.36 2.70 11.98
CA LEU A 383 -12.37 3.35 11.14
C LEU A 383 -13.38 2.33 10.60
N LEU A 384 -12.92 1.17 10.12
CA LEU A 384 -13.78 0.11 9.60
C LEU A 384 -14.72 -0.44 10.68
N LEU A 385 -14.22 -0.64 11.90
CA LEU A 385 -15.02 -1.05 13.05
C LEU A 385 -16.06 0.02 13.40
N ILE A 386 -15.67 1.29 13.44
CA ILE A 386 -16.59 2.41 13.72
C ILE A 386 -17.68 2.49 12.65
N ILE A 387 -17.33 2.43 11.36
CA ILE A 387 -18.28 2.40 10.25
C ILE A 387 -19.26 1.25 10.45
N THR A 388 -18.75 0.04 10.67
CA THR A 388 -19.57 -1.17 10.85
C THR A 388 -20.55 -1.02 12.03
N LEU A 389 -20.07 -0.54 13.19
CA LEU A 389 -20.91 -0.34 14.38
C LEU A 389 -21.98 0.74 14.16
N LEU A 390 -21.62 1.87 13.54
CA LEU A 390 -22.58 2.93 13.21
C LEU A 390 -23.68 2.43 12.25
N TYR A 391 -23.32 1.57 11.30
CA TYR A 391 -24.30 0.99 10.38
C TYR A 391 -25.17 -0.08 11.00
N ILE A 392 -24.63 -0.95 11.85
CA ILE A 392 -25.45 -1.89 12.63
C ILE A 392 -26.46 -1.09 13.47
N ALA A 393 -26.01 -0.04 14.16
CA ALA A 393 -26.89 0.82 14.94
C ALA A 393 -27.95 1.53 14.08
N LEU A 394 -27.58 1.98 12.86
CA LEU A 394 -28.50 2.55 11.89
C LEU A 394 -29.58 1.55 11.46
N LEU A 395 -29.19 0.33 11.07
CA LEU A 395 -30.12 -0.72 10.63
C LEU A 395 -31.06 -1.14 11.76
N VAL A 396 -30.56 -1.27 12.99
CA VAL A 396 -31.38 -1.53 14.18
C VAL A 396 -32.40 -0.41 14.42
N SER A 397 -31.97 0.85 14.27
CA SER A 397 -32.86 2.01 14.41
C SER A 397 -33.99 1.97 13.38
N ILE A 398 -33.66 1.78 12.10
CA ILE A 398 -34.64 1.67 11.00
C ILE A 398 -35.59 0.49 11.24
N TRP A 399 -35.08 -0.67 11.64
CA TRP A 399 -35.91 -1.83 11.90
C TRP A 399 -36.93 -1.58 13.01
N ARG A 400 -36.52 -0.88 14.08
CA ARG A 400 -37.42 -0.49 15.17
C ARG A 400 -38.47 0.56 14.74
N THR A 401 -38.12 1.50 13.87
CA THR A 401 -39.02 2.59 13.44
C THR A 401 -39.89 2.25 12.22
N ARG A 402 -39.61 1.14 11.51
CA ARG A 402 -40.27 0.72 10.26
C ARG A 402 -41.80 0.59 10.34
N LYS A 403 -42.37 0.34 11.52
CA LYS A 403 -43.83 0.18 11.70
C LYS A 403 -44.59 1.49 11.90
N ALA A 404 -43.91 2.62 12.08
CA ALA A 404 -44.56 3.86 12.52
C ALA A 404 -44.98 4.81 11.39
N THR A 405 -44.31 4.85 10.23
CA THR A 405 -44.66 5.79 9.13
C THR A 405 -44.25 5.31 7.72
N PRO A 406 -44.96 5.72 6.65
CA PRO A 406 -44.59 5.43 5.26
C PRO A 406 -43.32 6.15 4.78
N LEU A 407 -42.85 7.18 5.50
CA LEU A 407 -41.56 7.86 5.26
C LEU A 407 -40.36 6.90 5.43
N ALA A 408 -40.54 5.82 6.20
CA ALA A 408 -39.53 4.79 6.43
C ALA A 408 -39.11 4.02 5.17
N LEU A 409 -39.93 4.01 4.10
CA LEU A 409 -39.58 3.30 2.85
C LEU A 409 -38.47 4.01 2.06
N LEU A 410 -38.49 5.35 1.99
CA LEU A 410 -37.44 6.13 1.33
C LEU A 410 -36.12 6.07 2.12
N GLU A 411 -36.21 6.11 3.45
CA GLU A 411 -35.07 5.97 4.35
C GLU A 411 -34.47 4.56 4.31
N TYR A 412 -35.30 3.53 4.18
CA TYR A 412 -34.87 2.14 3.95
C TYR A 412 -34.14 1.97 2.63
N GLU A 413 -34.67 2.48 1.51
CA GLU A 413 -34.02 2.38 0.20
C GLU A 413 -32.66 3.09 0.18
N LEU A 414 -32.56 4.22 0.90
CA LEU A 414 -31.32 4.96 1.07
C LEU A 414 -30.33 4.16 1.95
N ALA A 415 -30.78 3.57 3.06
CA ALA A 415 -29.94 2.75 3.94
C ALA A 415 -29.41 1.47 3.27
N VAL A 416 -30.19 0.81 2.40
CA VAL A 416 -29.73 -0.35 1.64
C VAL A 416 -28.59 0.01 0.67
N LYS A 417 -28.63 1.19 0.04
CA LYS A 417 -27.52 1.67 -0.83
C LYS A 417 -26.24 1.85 -0.03
N PHE A 418 -26.37 2.45 1.16
CA PHE A 418 -25.26 2.63 2.08
C PHE A 418 -24.74 1.32 2.69
N PHE A 419 -25.58 0.29 2.85
CA PHE A 419 -25.13 -1.05 3.22
C PHE A 419 -24.17 -1.62 2.17
N PHE A 420 -24.47 -1.51 0.88
CA PHE A 420 -23.56 -1.96 -0.18
C PHE A 420 -22.25 -1.17 -0.21
N ILE A 421 -22.29 0.10 0.18
CA ILE A 421 -21.08 0.93 0.34
C ILE A 421 -20.17 0.37 1.43
N VAL A 422 -20.74 0.11 2.60
CA VAL A 422 -19.99 -0.44 3.76
C VAL A 422 -19.48 -1.84 3.46
N LEU A 423 -20.31 -2.66 2.82
CA LEU A 423 -19.93 -4.01 2.44
C LEU A 423 -18.76 -3.99 1.44
N ALA A 424 -18.79 -3.12 0.44
CA ALA A 424 -17.69 -2.98 -0.51
C ALA A 424 -16.39 -2.56 0.18
N ASP A 425 -16.45 -1.60 1.11
CA ASP A 425 -15.29 -1.15 1.88
C ASP A 425 -14.72 -2.27 2.76
N ILE A 426 -15.56 -3.01 3.49
CA ILE A 426 -15.16 -4.20 4.26
C ILE A 426 -14.49 -5.23 3.35
N LEU A 427 -15.08 -5.54 2.19
CA LEU A 427 -14.54 -6.53 1.27
C LEU A 427 -13.19 -6.10 0.66
N CYS A 428 -12.93 -4.81 0.51
CA CYS A 428 -11.64 -4.31 0.01
C CYS A 428 -10.58 -4.24 1.11
N TRP A 429 -10.93 -3.84 2.34
CA TRP A 429 -9.95 -3.62 3.40
C TRP A 429 -9.71 -4.83 4.30
N ALA A 430 -10.71 -5.70 4.51
CA ALA A 430 -10.56 -6.88 5.38
C ALA A 430 -9.46 -7.83 4.91
N PRO A 431 -9.30 -8.15 3.59
CA PRO A 431 -8.19 -9.00 3.14
C PRO A 431 -6.82 -8.39 3.43
N ILE A 432 -6.68 -7.07 3.28
CA ILE A 432 -5.43 -6.35 3.52
C ILE A 432 -5.08 -6.40 5.01
N ILE A 433 -6.06 -6.12 5.88
CA ILE A 433 -5.90 -6.16 7.34
C ILE A 433 -5.59 -7.58 7.82
N ALA A 434 -6.35 -8.57 7.34
CA ALA A 434 -6.15 -9.98 7.71
C ALA A 434 -4.73 -10.46 7.36
N MET A 435 -4.22 -10.11 6.18
CA MET A 435 -2.87 -10.48 5.76
C MET A 435 -1.80 -9.77 6.55
N LYS A 436 -2.04 -8.53 6.96
CA LYS A 436 -1.11 -7.81 7.83
C LYS A 436 -1.04 -8.40 9.24
N ILE A 437 -2.17 -8.88 9.77
CA ILE A 437 -2.20 -9.66 11.02
C ILE A 437 -1.51 -11.02 10.83
N TRP A 438 -1.70 -11.68 9.68
CA TRP A 438 -1.07 -12.96 9.37
C TRP A 438 0.46 -12.87 9.43
N VAL A 439 1.07 -11.86 8.81
CA VAL A 439 2.52 -11.66 8.90
C VAL A 439 2.98 -11.17 10.26
N PHE A 440 2.13 -10.42 11.00
CA PHE A 440 2.46 -10.06 12.37
C PHE A 440 2.72 -11.29 13.26
N PHE A 441 2.02 -12.40 12.99
CA PHE A 441 2.26 -13.70 13.65
C PHE A 441 3.40 -14.53 13.01
N ASN A 442 4.26 -13.91 12.20
CA ASN A 442 5.41 -14.54 11.53
C ASN A 442 5.04 -15.70 10.58
N TYR A 443 3.84 -15.69 10.02
CA TYR A 443 3.47 -16.65 8.97
C TYR A 443 3.84 -16.11 7.58
N ASN A 444 4.54 -16.95 6.81
CA ASN A 444 4.95 -16.60 5.45
C ASN A 444 3.74 -16.49 4.51
N ILE A 445 3.81 -15.53 3.59
CA ILE A 445 2.80 -15.28 2.57
C ILE A 445 3.40 -15.52 1.19
N SER A 446 2.61 -16.10 0.28
CA SER A 446 2.99 -16.17 -1.12
C SER A 446 3.03 -14.77 -1.74
N ASN A 447 4.16 -14.47 -2.39
CA ASN A 447 4.40 -13.25 -3.16
C ASN A 447 3.28 -12.94 -4.17
N ASP A 448 2.60 -13.97 -4.68
CA ASP A 448 1.48 -13.81 -5.60
C ASP A 448 0.25 -13.18 -4.93
N ILE A 449 -0.06 -13.58 -3.70
CA ILE A 449 -1.22 -13.04 -2.98
C ILE A 449 -0.97 -11.58 -2.61
N TYR A 450 0.26 -11.26 -2.20
CA TYR A 450 0.68 -9.88 -1.97
C TYR A 450 0.48 -9.03 -3.23
N ALA A 451 0.93 -9.51 -4.40
CA ALA A 451 0.78 -8.79 -5.65
C ALA A 451 -0.69 -8.51 -6.01
N TRP A 452 -1.56 -9.50 -5.85
CA TRP A 452 -3.01 -9.35 -6.08
C TRP A 452 -3.66 -8.33 -5.15
N LEU A 453 -3.28 -8.31 -3.87
CA LEU A 453 -3.83 -7.35 -2.90
C LEU A 453 -3.52 -5.91 -3.31
N VAL A 454 -2.28 -5.64 -3.70
CA VAL A 454 -1.86 -4.26 -3.98
C VAL A 454 -2.37 -3.77 -5.34
N VAL A 455 -2.34 -4.61 -6.37
CA VAL A 455 -2.70 -4.21 -7.74
C VAL A 455 -4.21 -4.24 -7.98
N PHE A 456 -4.93 -5.15 -7.32
CA PHE A 456 -6.37 -5.33 -7.56
C PHE A 456 -7.23 -4.87 -6.38
N VAL A 457 -7.03 -5.45 -5.19
CA VAL A 457 -7.95 -5.26 -4.06
C VAL A 457 -7.89 -3.82 -3.53
N LEU A 458 -6.70 -3.25 -3.40
CA LEU A 458 -6.52 -1.91 -2.86
C LEU A 458 -7.17 -0.82 -3.75
N PRO A 459 -6.97 -0.80 -5.08
CA PRO A 459 -7.65 0.16 -5.95
C PRO A 459 -9.14 -0.12 -6.16
N LEU A 460 -9.62 -1.32 -5.82
CA LEU A 460 -11.01 -1.73 -6.05
C LEU A 460 -12.01 -0.84 -5.32
N ASN A 461 -11.66 -0.38 -4.12
CA ASN A 461 -12.53 0.51 -3.34
C ASN A 461 -12.85 1.80 -4.13
N SER A 462 -11.82 2.45 -4.66
CA SER A 462 -11.94 3.68 -5.46
C SER A 462 -12.64 3.47 -6.82
N ALA A 463 -12.52 2.27 -7.41
CA ALA A 463 -13.18 1.93 -8.67
C ALA A 463 -14.69 1.67 -8.51
N ILE A 464 -15.10 1.04 -7.40
CA ILE A 464 -16.51 0.69 -7.14
C ILE A 464 -17.29 1.89 -6.59
N ASN A 465 -16.64 2.82 -5.90
CA ASN A 465 -17.27 4.01 -5.31
C ASN A 465 -18.24 4.75 -6.26
N PRO A 466 -17.87 5.11 -7.50
CA PRO A 466 -18.80 5.70 -8.47
C PRO A 466 -20.12 4.93 -8.67
N LEU A 467 -20.06 3.59 -8.74
CA LEU A 467 -21.22 2.72 -8.89
C LEU A 467 -22.17 2.88 -7.71
N LEU A 468 -21.60 2.87 -6.51
CA LEU A 468 -22.35 2.84 -5.26
C LEU A 468 -23.04 4.17 -4.92
N TYR A 469 -22.44 5.33 -5.22
CA TYR A 469 -23.04 6.64 -4.89
C TYR A 469 -23.93 7.22 -5.98
N THR A 470 -23.67 6.86 -7.24
CA THR A 470 -24.18 7.62 -8.38
C THR A 470 -25.08 6.77 -9.27
N PHE A 471 -24.69 5.54 -9.60
CA PHE A 471 -25.46 4.68 -10.50
C PHE A 471 -26.63 3.94 -9.83
N THR A 472 -26.57 3.73 -8.50
CA THR A 472 -27.66 3.17 -7.70
C THR A 472 -28.79 4.17 -7.39
N THR A 473 -28.64 5.46 -7.76
CA THR A 473 -29.65 6.50 -7.49
C THR A 473 -30.60 6.69 -8.69
N PRO A 474 -31.90 6.37 -8.57
CA PRO A 474 -32.84 6.41 -9.71
C PRO A 474 -33.03 7.81 -10.33
N LYS A 475 -33.00 8.89 -9.53
CA LYS A 475 -33.09 10.28 -10.04
C LYS A 475 -32.00 10.59 -11.07
N TYR A 476 -30.76 10.18 -10.80
CA TYR A 476 -29.61 10.47 -11.67
C TYR A 476 -29.59 9.58 -12.91
N ARG A 477 -29.91 8.28 -12.75
CA ARG A 477 -30.06 7.33 -13.87
C ARG A 477 -31.09 7.81 -14.89
N ASN A 478 -32.26 8.25 -14.42
CA ASN A 478 -33.34 8.71 -15.29
C ASN A 478 -33.02 10.06 -15.96
N GLN A 479 -32.24 10.94 -15.31
CA GLN A 479 -31.83 12.23 -15.89
C GLN A 479 -30.74 12.06 -16.97
N ILE A 480 -29.72 11.24 -16.75
CA ILE A 480 -28.72 10.93 -17.80
C ILE A 480 -29.38 10.23 -19.00
N LEU A 481 -30.17 9.19 -18.74
CA LEU A 481 -30.82 8.43 -19.81
C LEU A 481 -31.80 9.28 -20.60
N SER A 482 -32.59 10.14 -19.93
CA SER A 482 -33.53 11.03 -20.60
C SER A 482 -32.84 12.13 -21.41
N HIS A 483 -31.67 12.62 -21.00
CA HIS A 483 -30.96 13.63 -21.79
C HIS A 483 -30.23 13.03 -23.00
N ASN A 484 -29.62 11.86 -22.86
CA ASN A 484 -29.09 11.11 -24.01
C ASN A 484 -30.21 10.79 -25.01
N TRP A 485 -31.39 10.40 -24.53
CA TRP A 485 -32.57 10.22 -25.39
C TRP A 485 -33.07 11.51 -26.02
N LYS A 486 -33.16 12.64 -25.29
CA LYS A 486 -33.56 13.94 -25.86
C LYS A 486 -32.55 14.47 -26.88
N ASN A 487 -31.26 14.26 -26.69
CA ASN A 487 -30.21 14.63 -27.66
C ASN A 487 -30.23 13.72 -28.90
N ILE A 488 -30.57 12.44 -28.75
CA ILE A 488 -30.77 11.53 -29.89
C ILE A 488 -32.04 11.86 -30.67
N ILE A 489 -33.14 12.20 -29.98
CA ILE A 489 -34.42 12.56 -30.60
C ILE A 489 -34.34 13.93 -31.29
N SER A 490 -33.66 14.91 -30.70
CA SER A 490 -33.43 16.22 -31.34
C SER A 490 -32.54 16.10 -32.58
N ARG A 491 -31.46 15.31 -32.53
CA ARG A 491 -30.63 15.00 -33.71
C ARG A 491 -31.39 14.24 -34.80
N ARG A 492 -32.31 13.33 -34.43
CA ARG A 492 -33.21 12.67 -35.40
C ARG A 492 -34.23 13.64 -36.03
N ARG A 493 -34.77 14.60 -35.25
CA ARG A 493 -35.69 15.63 -35.76
C ARG A 493 -35.01 16.64 -36.69
N GLU A 494 -33.78 17.06 -36.39
CA GLU A 494 -32.98 17.91 -37.29
C GLU A 494 -32.59 17.19 -38.58
N LYS A 495 -32.29 15.88 -38.52
CA LYS A 495 -32.00 15.09 -39.72
C LYS A 495 -33.26 14.93 -40.59
N SER A 496 -34.40 14.64 -39.96
CA SER A 496 -35.69 14.55 -40.65
C SER A 496 -36.11 15.88 -41.28
N SER A 497 -35.90 17.04 -40.63
CA SER A 497 -36.28 18.33 -41.23
C SER A 497 -35.35 18.77 -42.38
N ARG A 498 -34.08 18.34 -42.36
CA ARG A 498 -33.16 18.54 -43.49
C ARG A 498 -33.59 17.72 -44.69
N ASP A 499 -33.99 16.46 -44.50
CA ASP A 499 -34.45 15.59 -45.59
C ASP A 499 -35.78 16.06 -46.21
N THR A 500 -36.68 16.68 -45.44
CA THR A 500 -37.93 17.28 -45.96
C THR A 500 -37.68 18.55 -46.78
N ASN A 501 -36.64 19.33 -46.43
CA ASN A 501 -36.30 20.58 -47.11
C ASN A 501 -35.53 20.35 -48.42
N THR A 502 -34.84 19.22 -48.60
CA THR A 502 -34.25 18.83 -49.89
C THR A 502 -35.28 18.25 -50.86
N ALA A 503 -36.40 17.69 -50.36
CA ALA A 503 -37.47 17.14 -51.21
C ALA A 503 -38.46 18.20 -51.75
N THR A 504 -38.50 19.41 -51.16
CA THR A 504 -39.43 20.48 -51.54
C THR A 504 -38.82 21.57 -52.42
N GLY A 505 -37.56 21.44 -52.84
CA GLY A 505 -36.86 22.39 -53.71
C GLY A 505 -37.13 22.27 -55.22
N SER A 506 -38.14 21.50 -55.65
CA SER A 506 -38.44 21.26 -57.08
C SER A 506 -39.93 21.36 -57.39
N SER A 507 -40.53 22.54 -57.19
CA SER A 507 -41.72 22.96 -57.95
C SER A 507 -42.08 24.41 -57.63
N ASN A 508 -41.77 25.32 -58.56
CA ASN A 508 -42.74 26.24 -59.16
C ASN A 508 -42.03 27.45 -59.78
N LEU A 509 -42.04 27.51 -61.11
CA LEU A 509 -41.84 28.72 -61.90
C LEU A 509 -43.03 28.84 -62.88
N GLY A 510 -43.67 30.02 -62.87
CA GLY A 510 -44.68 30.48 -63.84
C GLY A 510 -46.14 30.12 -63.50
N SER A 511 -47.15 30.98 -63.61
CA SER A 511 -47.26 32.39 -64.04
C SER A 511 -48.76 32.77 -64.01
N VAL A 512 -49.07 33.94 -63.43
CA VAL A 512 -49.97 35.00 -63.99
C VAL A 512 -51.47 34.66 -64.21
N GLN A 513 -52.40 35.15 -63.36
CA GLN A 513 -53.12 36.44 -63.33
C GLN A 513 -54.38 36.55 -64.26
N LYS A 514 -55.55 36.64 -63.59
CA LYS A 514 -56.86 37.31 -63.90
C LYS A 514 -57.43 37.31 -65.34
N PHE A 515 -58.69 36.91 -65.52
CA PHE A 515 -59.93 37.73 -65.44
C PHE A 515 -61.18 36.88 -65.77
N THR A 516 -62.33 37.30 -65.22
CA THR A 516 -63.74 36.84 -65.39
C THR A 516 -64.13 35.47 -64.86
#